data_AF-A0A133NKD1-F1
#
_entry.id   AF-A0A133NKD1-F1
#
_cell.length_a   1.000
_cell.length_b   1.000
_cell.length_c   1.000
_cell.angle_alpha   90.00
_cell.angle_beta   90.00
_cell.angle_gamma   90.00
#
_symmetry.space_group_name_H-M   'P 1'
#
loop_
_entity.id
_entity.type
_entity.pdbx_description
1 polymer ?
#
loop_
_entity_poly.entity_id
_entity_poly.type
_entity_poly.pdbx_seq_one_letter_code
_entity_poly.pdbx_strand_id
1 'polypeptide(L)'
;MKHIIYFFLLLCLGIRLYEKIDFYELYEGEKIFLELEVYHGRGRSLNRYQTIYTKLAELEDGRYEGEFEILEKTPYYYELEICSLRKKEENFCQRYLKACVQKLGEGRDPSFRHFLEAILLGRAWTLFREERKLFQYVGLSHLLAISGLHVGLLFYFLEKLLLFFKIPKQTRNYLTLGISHFYCFGIFLSPSFVRAYVMGIFYLFHELLGEKISREKMLFFSAWILLMLQPTEVLSPSFLLSYTAILTIFYVFPLLKLYFEKIPPYLSYIFYTLSIQCIGIPLTAYFFGSLACLSFFVNLLILPIGTSLILFSFFTFFLEIFHLGFLTVPILEFFYHIFYEILEWIGELPYLTIYLENKISGELVFLSYFVIVFIVRILYLQKK
;
A
#
# COMPACT_ATOMS: atom_id res chain seq x y z
N MET A 1 -14.44 19.35 27.03
CA MET A 1 -13.26 19.63 26.19
C MET A 1 -12.96 18.56 25.12
N LYS A 2 -12.75 17.27 25.44
CA LYS A 2 -12.39 16.25 24.43
C LYS A 2 -13.39 16.10 23.27
N HIS A 3 -14.70 16.09 23.55
CA HIS A 3 -15.73 16.00 22.51
C HIS A 3 -15.76 17.22 21.57
N ILE A 4 -15.39 18.40 22.07
CA ILE A 4 -15.31 19.64 21.28
C ILE A 4 -14.13 19.56 20.30
N ILE A 5 -13.00 19.03 20.74
CA ILE A 5 -11.81 18.82 19.87
C ILE A 5 -12.16 17.85 18.75
N TYR A 6 -12.77 16.70 19.06
CA TYR A 6 -13.18 15.73 18.02
C TYR A 6 -14.21 16.33 17.04
N PHE A 7 -15.17 17.10 17.53
CA PHE A 7 -16.13 17.80 16.68
C PHE A 7 -15.43 18.77 15.72
N PHE A 8 -14.50 19.59 16.21
CA PHE A 8 -13.75 20.52 15.38
C PHE A 8 -12.89 19.80 14.33
N LEU A 9 -12.20 18.72 14.73
CA LEU A 9 -11.44 17.89 13.80
C LEU A 9 -12.33 17.30 12.69
N LEU A 10 -13.51 16.78 13.04
CA LEU A 10 -14.47 16.26 12.07
C LEU A 10 -15.03 17.36 11.16
N LEU A 11 -15.28 18.55 11.69
CA LEU A 11 -15.74 19.70 10.91
C LEU A 11 -14.69 20.12 9.89
N CYS A 12 -13.43 20.27 10.29
CA CYS A 12 -12.33 20.57 9.37
C CYS A 12 -12.19 19.49 8.30
N LEU A 13 -12.38 18.22 8.67
CA LEU A 13 -12.36 17.10 7.72
C LEU A 13 -13.52 17.19 6.72
N GLY A 14 -14.73 17.49 7.18
CA GLY A 14 -15.89 17.69 6.31
C GLY A 14 -15.68 18.80 5.29
N ILE A 15 -15.19 19.97 5.73
CA ILE A 15 -14.87 21.10 4.84
C ILE A 15 -13.81 20.68 3.82
N ARG A 16 -12.73 20.04 4.28
CA ARG A 16 -11.63 19.61 3.42
C ARG A 16 -12.05 18.58 2.37
N LEU A 17 -12.95 17.66 2.70
CA LEU A 17 -13.52 16.69 1.76
C LEU A 17 -14.42 17.37 0.74
N TYR A 18 -15.26 18.30 1.19
CA TYR A 18 -16.18 19.05 0.31
C TYR A 18 -15.46 19.91 -0.73
N GLU A 19 -14.38 20.59 -0.34
CA GLU A 19 -13.63 21.48 -1.24
C GLU A 19 -12.77 20.76 -2.29
N LYS A 20 -12.42 19.49 -2.07
CA LYS A 20 -11.36 18.81 -2.85
C LYS A 20 -11.77 17.53 -3.53
N ILE A 21 -12.91 16.95 -3.17
CA ILE A 21 -13.45 15.82 -3.92
C ILE A 21 -14.30 16.40 -5.05
N ASP A 22 -13.69 16.60 -6.21
CA ASP A 22 -14.43 16.81 -7.44
C ASP A 22 -15.11 15.49 -7.82
N PHE A 23 -16.43 15.46 -7.71
CA PHE A 23 -17.27 14.35 -8.16
C PHE A 23 -17.59 14.42 -9.65
N TYR A 24 -17.12 15.45 -10.35
CA TYR A 24 -17.45 15.67 -11.75
C TYR A 24 -16.72 14.67 -12.67
N GLU A 25 -17.47 14.08 -13.60
CA GLU A 25 -16.90 13.26 -14.66
C GLU A 25 -16.03 14.14 -15.58
N LEU A 26 -14.87 13.61 -15.95
CA LEU A 26 -13.99 14.25 -16.93
C LEU A 26 -14.58 14.17 -18.32
N TYR A 27 -14.57 15.29 -19.04
CA TYR A 27 -15.02 15.42 -20.42
C TYR A 27 -13.86 15.64 -21.39
N GLU A 28 -14.03 15.20 -22.63
CA GLU A 28 -13.11 15.53 -23.73
C GLU A 28 -13.14 17.06 -23.98
N GLY A 29 -11.96 17.66 -24.19
CA GLY A 29 -11.75 19.10 -24.29
C GLY A 29 -11.60 19.83 -22.93
N GLU A 30 -11.70 19.12 -21.80
CA GLU A 30 -11.49 19.72 -20.49
C GLU A 30 -10.00 19.92 -20.19
N LYS A 31 -9.63 21.11 -19.71
CA LYS A 31 -8.27 21.41 -19.25
C LYS A 31 -8.10 21.09 -17.77
N ILE A 32 -7.07 20.32 -17.48
CA ILE A 32 -6.86 19.72 -16.18
C ILE A 32 -5.42 19.87 -15.71
N PHE A 33 -5.25 20.27 -14.45
CA PHE A 33 -3.93 20.25 -13.81
C PHE A 33 -3.61 18.84 -13.31
N LEU A 34 -2.48 18.29 -13.75
CA LEU A 34 -1.99 16.97 -13.33
C LEU A 34 -0.56 17.05 -12.82
N GLU A 35 -0.33 16.36 -11.70
CA GLU A 35 1.01 15.90 -11.35
C GLU A 35 1.17 14.48 -11.91
N LEU A 36 2.15 14.27 -12.79
CA LEU A 36 2.43 13.01 -13.47
C LEU A 36 3.79 12.45 -13.06
N GLU A 37 3.90 11.13 -13.02
CA GLU A 37 5.18 10.44 -13.06
C GLU A 37 5.29 9.67 -14.38
N VAL A 38 6.38 9.88 -15.11
CA VAL A 38 6.66 9.25 -16.40
C VAL A 38 7.83 8.27 -16.27
N TYR A 39 7.70 7.09 -16.88
CA TYR A 39 8.77 6.10 -17.02
C TYR A 39 8.54 5.32 -18.31
N HIS A 40 9.60 5.21 -19.11
CA HIS A 40 9.57 4.59 -20.43
C HIS A 40 8.36 5.04 -21.26
N GLY A 41 8.07 6.36 -21.25
CA GLY A 41 7.00 6.96 -22.03
C GLY A 41 5.57 6.73 -21.52
N ARG A 42 5.39 6.20 -20.31
CA ARG A 42 4.07 6.02 -19.68
C ARG A 42 3.91 6.95 -18.50
N GLY A 43 2.88 7.79 -18.52
CA GLY A 43 2.54 8.72 -17.45
C GLY A 43 1.45 8.19 -16.52
N ARG A 44 1.58 8.47 -15.22
CA ARG A 44 0.56 8.19 -14.18
C ARG A 44 0.28 9.44 -13.36
N SER A 45 -0.99 9.81 -13.21
CA SER A 45 -1.39 10.92 -12.34
C SER A 45 -1.25 10.61 -10.85
N LEU A 46 -0.82 11.61 -10.08
CA LEU A 46 -0.53 11.53 -8.65
C LEU A 46 -1.56 12.25 -7.79
N ASN A 47 -2.20 13.28 -8.33
CA ASN A 47 -3.06 14.23 -7.61
C ASN A 47 -4.56 14.00 -7.81
N ARG A 48 -4.97 12.85 -8.35
CA ARG A 48 -6.35 12.55 -8.74
C ARG A 48 -6.88 11.29 -8.04
N TYR A 49 -8.18 11.28 -7.74
CA TYR A 49 -8.88 10.10 -7.22
C TYR A 49 -8.85 8.93 -8.21
N GLN A 50 -9.33 9.17 -9.43
CA GLN A 50 -9.18 8.23 -10.54
C GLN A 50 -7.80 8.45 -11.15
N THR A 51 -6.92 7.45 -11.01
CA THR A 51 -5.59 7.51 -11.62
C THR A 51 -5.73 7.55 -13.14
N ILE A 52 -5.25 8.63 -13.74
CA ILE A 52 -5.11 8.78 -15.18
C ILE A 52 -3.80 8.13 -15.60
N TYR A 53 -3.90 7.16 -16.49
CA TYR A 53 -2.76 6.59 -17.21
C TYR A 53 -2.70 7.21 -18.59
N THR A 54 -1.53 7.62 -19.04
CA THR A 54 -1.36 8.27 -20.35
C THR A 54 -0.07 7.78 -21.02
N LYS A 55 0.01 7.93 -22.34
CA LYS A 55 1.23 7.67 -23.11
C LYS A 55 1.87 9.00 -23.44
N LEU A 56 3.07 9.23 -22.92
CA LEU A 56 3.88 10.43 -23.13
C LEU A 56 5.27 9.98 -23.57
N ALA A 57 5.33 9.33 -24.74
CA ALA A 57 6.53 8.67 -25.26
C ALA A 57 7.73 9.61 -25.42
N GLU A 58 7.47 10.91 -25.59
CA GLU A 58 8.46 11.94 -25.81
C GLU A 58 9.12 12.44 -24.51
N LEU A 59 8.57 12.11 -23.34
CA LEU A 59 9.09 12.56 -22.06
C LEU A 59 10.07 11.57 -21.45
N GLU A 60 11.20 12.10 -20.98
CA GLU A 60 12.15 11.35 -20.14
C GLU A 60 11.51 10.91 -18.82
N ASP A 61 12.07 9.87 -18.22
CA ASP A 61 11.67 9.40 -16.91
C ASP A 61 11.80 10.50 -15.85
N GLY A 62 10.75 10.71 -15.07
CA GLY A 62 10.72 11.76 -14.05
C GLY A 62 9.32 12.17 -13.62
N ARG A 63 9.26 13.12 -12.69
CA ARG A 63 8.00 13.73 -12.27
C ARG A 63 7.78 15.05 -12.99
N TYR A 64 6.54 15.30 -13.35
CA TYR A 64 6.11 16.49 -14.05
C TYR A 64 4.84 17.05 -13.41
N GLU A 65 4.67 18.36 -13.45
CA GLU A 65 3.43 19.04 -13.08
C GLU A 65 3.06 20.01 -14.20
N GLY A 66 1.77 20.11 -14.52
CA GLY A 66 1.36 20.85 -15.70
C GLY A 66 -0.13 20.80 -15.97
N GLU A 67 -0.55 21.59 -16.95
CA GLU A 67 -1.91 21.57 -17.48
C GLU A 67 -1.97 20.71 -18.74
N PHE A 68 -2.99 19.87 -18.81
CA PHE A 68 -3.25 18.93 -19.89
C PHE A 68 -4.67 19.09 -20.39
N GLU A 69 -4.89 18.97 -21.69
CA GLU A 69 -6.22 18.90 -22.30
C GLU A 69 -6.55 17.44 -22.61
N ILE A 70 -7.75 16.99 -22.24
CA ILE A 70 -8.20 15.62 -22.50
C ILE A 70 -8.64 15.52 -23.95
N LEU A 71 -7.88 14.81 -24.78
CA LEU A 71 -8.21 14.58 -26.19
C LEU A 71 -9.19 13.42 -26.35
N GLU A 72 -8.89 12.28 -25.71
CA GLU A 72 -9.72 11.07 -25.78
C GLU A 72 -9.69 10.34 -24.43
N LYS A 73 -10.87 9.85 -24.02
CA LYS A 73 -11.03 9.05 -22.81
C LYS A 73 -11.33 7.59 -23.16
N THR A 74 -10.36 6.71 -22.94
CA THR A 74 -10.59 5.25 -23.00
C THR A 74 -10.77 4.65 -21.61
N PRO A 75 -11.30 3.42 -21.48
CA PRO A 75 -11.41 2.74 -20.18
C PRO A 75 -10.07 2.49 -19.47
N TYR A 76 -8.94 2.56 -20.18
CA TYR A 76 -7.62 2.18 -19.66
C TYR A 76 -6.58 3.30 -19.67
N TYR A 77 -6.71 4.26 -20.58
CA TYR A 77 -5.78 5.39 -20.72
C TYR A 77 -6.49 6.64 -21.23
N TYR A 78 -5.91 7.80 -20.93
CA TYR A 78 -6.31 9.10 -21.43
C TYR A 78 -5.27 9.58 -22.42
N GLU A 79 -5.72 10.00 -23.58
CA GLU A 79 -4.89 10.75 -24.51
C GLU A 79 -4.92 12.22 -24.09
N LEU A 80 -3.75 12.77 -23.82
CA LEU A 80 -3.59 14.09 -23.23
C LEU A 80 -2.71 14.96 -24.13
N GLU A 81 -3.17 16.16 -24.43
CA GLU A 81 -2.33 17.20 -25.01
C GLU A 81 -1.65 17.99 -23.90
N ILE A 82 -0.36 18.25 -24.04
CA ILE A 82 0.42 19.02 -23.06
C ILE A 82 0.19 20.52 -23.31
N CYS A 83 -0.56 21.20 -22.44
CA CYS A 83 -0.72 22.66 -22.51
C CYS A 83 0.44 23.39 -21.81
N SER A 84 0.87 22.87 -20.66
CA SER A 84 2.05 23.35 -19.94
C SER A 84 2.69 22.20 -19.18
N LEU A 85 4.03 22.20 -19.06
CA LEU A 85 4.75 21.14 -18.38
C LEU A 85 5.98 21.67 -17.66
N ARG A 86 6.15 21.27 -16.41
CA ARG A 86 7.34 21.54 -15.60
C ARG A 86 7.87 20.23 -15.02
N LYS A 87 9.14 19.92 -15.30
CA LYS A 87 9.83 18.79 -14.65
C LYS A 87 10.10 19.16 -13.18
N LYS A 88 9.65 18.30 -12.27
CA LYS A 88 9.86 18.45 -10.82
C LYS A 88 11.19 17.81 -10.48
N GLU A 89 12.10 18.58 -9.89
CA GLU A 89 13.41 18.06 -9.52
C GLU A 89 13.28 16.99 -8.44
N GLU A 90 13.96 15.85 -8.64
CA GLU A 90 14.06 14.82 -7.62
C GLU A 90 14.85 15.39 -6.43
N ASN A 91 14.34 15.23 -5.20
CA ASN A 91 15.05 15.66 -4.00
C ASN A 91 16.30 14.80 -3.74
N PHE A 92 17.17 15.22 -2.82
CA PHE A 92 18.40 14.48 -2.49
C PHE A 92 18.13 13.02 -2.11
N CYS A 93 17.13 12.76 -1.26
CA CYS A 93 16.79 11.41 -0.82
C CYS A 93 16.37 10.55 -2.02
N GLN A 94 15.53 11.07 -2.91
CA GLN A 94 15.06 10.36 -4.11
C GLN A 94 16.21 9.96 -5.01
N ARG A 95 17.10 10.91 -5.33
CA ARG A 95 18.29 10.63 -6.16
C ARG A 95 19.21 9.60 -5.52
N TYR A 96 19.44 9.72 -4.21
CA TYR A 96 20.32 8.81 -3.47
C TYR A 96 19.77 7.38 -3.42
N LEU A 97 18.53 7.19 -2.99
CA LEU A 97 17.93 5.84 -2.92
C LEU A 97 17.82 5.21 -4.31
N LYS A 98 17.46 5.99 -5.33
CA LYS A 98 17.40 5.55 -6.73
C LYS A 98 18.77 5.07 -7.22
N ALA A 99 19.84 5.81 -6.97
CA ALA A 99 21.19 5.41 -7.34
C ALA A 99 21.61 4.10 -6.65
N CYS A 100 21.31 3.93 -5.36
CA CYS A 100 21.58 2.68 -4.64
C CYS A 100 20.84 1.49 -5.27
N VAL A 101 19.54 1.61 -5.57
CA VAL A 101 18.76 0.52 -6.19
C VAL A 101 19.22 0.24 -7.62
N GLN A 102 19.53 1.26 -8.41
CA GLN A 102 20.06 1.08 -9.77
C GLN A 102 21.37 0.30 -9.76
N LYS A 103 22.29 0.64 -8.85
CA LYS A 103 23.57 -0.06 -8.71
C LYS A 103 23.41 -1.53 -8.27
N LEU A 104 22.44 -1.83 -7.40
CA LEU A 104 22.09 -3.22 -7.09
C LEU A 104 21.59 -3.99 -8.31
N GLY A 105 20.88 -3.30 -9.22
CA GLY A 105 20.35 -3.86 -10.44
C GLY A 105 21.33 -3.96 -11.62
N GLU A 106 22.49 -3.30 -11.57
CA GLU A 106 23.42 -3.26 -12.70
C GLU A 106 23.90 -4.66 -13.11
N GLY A 107 23.78 -4.97 -14.41
CA GLY A 107 24.15 -6.27 -14.97
C GLY A 107 23.23 -7.43 -14.60
N ARG A 108 22.07 -7.17 -13.97
CA ARG A 108 21.10 -8.17 -13.52
C ARG A 108 19.92 -8.32 -14.46
N ASP A 109 19.16 -9.39 -14.26
CA ASP A 109 17.94 -9.66 -15.00
C ASP A 109 16.94 -8.46 -14.91
N PRO A 110 16.27 -8.05 -16.02
CA PRO A 110 15.32 -6.95 -16.01
C PRO A 110 14.13 -7.14 -15.05
N SER A 111 13.61 -8.38 -14.92
CA SER A 111 12.51 -8.71 -14.01
C SER A 111 12.91 -8.44 -12.57
N PHE A 112 14.09 -8.94 -12.16
CA PHE A 112 14.63 -8.71 -10.83
C PHE A 112 14.88 -7.22 -10.53
N ARG A 113 15.38 -6.46 -11.50
CA ARG A 113 15.55 -5.00 -11.37
C ARG A 113 14.24 -4.27 -11.10
N HIS A 114 13.22 -4.52 -11.92
CA HIS A 114 11.91 -3.90 -11.73
C HIS A 114 11.25 -4.34 -10.42
N PHE A 115 11.49 -5.59 -9.99
CA PHE A 115 11.07 -6.06 -8.68
C PHE A 115 11.69 -5.23 -7.55
N LEU A 116 13.01 -4.99 -7.56
CA LEU A 116 13.67 -4.13 -6.56
C LEU A 116 13.12 -2.69 -6.58
N GLU A 117 12.94 -2.09 -7.76
CA GLU A 117 12.33 -0.76 -7.87
C GLU A 117 10.91 -0.72 -7.30
N ALA A 118 10.12 -1.76 -7.54
CA ALA A 118 8.76 -1.89 -7.03
C ALA A 118 8.74 -1.91 -5.51
N ILE A 119 9.49 -2.83 -4.88
CA ILE A 119 9.40 -3.08 -3.43
C ILE A 119 10.23 -2.11 -2.58
N LEU A 120 11.33 -1.55 -3.13
CA LEU A 120 12.21 -0.63 -2.38
C LEU A 120 11.89 0.84 -2.66
N LEU A 121 11.46 1.20 -3.87
CA LEU A 121 11.20 2.60 -4.26
C LEU A 121 9.71 2.90 -4.50
N GLY A 122 8.83 1.91 -4.51
CA GLY A 122 7.39 2.11 -4.70
C GLY A 122 7.00 2.27 -6.17
N ARG A 123 7.89 1.89 -7.08
CA ARG A 123 7.71 2.03 -8.52
C ARG A 123 7.09 0.78 -9.14
N ALA A 124 6.08 0.19 -8.52
CA ALA A 124 5.44 -1.07 -8.97
C ALA A 124 4.86 -1.04 -10.41
N TRP A 125 4.74 0.14 -10.99
CA TRP A 125 4.25 0.35 -12.34
C TRP A 125 5.33 0.12 -13.42
N THR A 126 6.60 -0.01 -13.03
CA THR A 126 7.75 -0.36 -13.90
C THR A 126 7.79 -1.84 -14.27
N LEU A 127 7.19 -2.70 -13.44
CA LEU A 127 7.03 -4.14 -13.70
C LEU A 127 6.38 -4.43 -15.06
N PHE A 128 6.76 -5.53 -15.69
CA PHE A 128 6.12 -6.00 -16.91
C PHE A 128 4.63 -6.28 -16.68
N ARG A 129 3.85 -6.25 -17.77
CA ARG A 129 2.39 -6.42 -17.68
C ARG A 129 2.04 -7.83 -17.23
N GLU A 130 2.80 -8.80 -17.71
CA GLU A 130 2.69 -10.23 -17.46
C GLU A 130 2.93 -10.51 -15.98
N GLU A 131 4.00 -9.96 -15.41
CA GLU A 131 4.33 -10.06 -13.98
C GLU A 131 3.19 -9.47 -13.12
N ARG A 132 2.72 -8.26 -13.45
CA ARG A 132 1.61 -7.63 -12.72
C ARG A 132 0.35 -8.49 -12.75
N LYS A 133 0.02 -9.07 -13.91
CA LYS A 133 -1.11 -9.98 -14.07
C LYS A 133 -0.93 -11.26 -13.26
N LEU A 134 0.27 -11.84 -13.25
CA LEU A 134 0.57 -13.04 -12.48
C LEU A 134 0.35 -12.79 -10.98
N PHE A 135 0.98 -11.75 -10.43
CA PHE A 135 0.79 -11.39 -9.01
C PHE A 135 -0.66 -11.04 -8.68
N GLN A 136 -1.41 -10.42 -9.61
CA GLN A 136 -2.84 -10.16 -9.45
C GLN A 136 -3.66 -11.44 -9.43
N TYR A 137 -3.42 -12.36 -10.36
CA TYR A 137 -4.13 -13.63 -10.46
C TYR A 137 -3.89 -14.52 -9.23
N VAL A 138 -2.65 -14.57 -8.76
CA VAL A 138 -2.23 -15.34 -7.59
C VAL A 138 -2.67 -14.67 -6.26
N GLY A 139 -3.07 -13.40 -6.30
CA GLY A 139 -3.57 -12.65 -5.13
C GLY A 139 -2.48 -11.96 -4.30
N LEU A 140 -1.27 -11.83 -4.84
CA LEU A 140 -0.08 -11.26 -4.19
C LEU A 140 0.28 -9.85 -4.68
N SER A 141 -0.60 -9.13 -5.39
CA SER A 141 -0.33 -7.75 -5.84
C SER A 141 0.10 -6.78 -4.72
N HIS A 142 -0.35 -7.04 -3.50
CA HIS A 142 -0.01 -6.23 -2.32
C HIS A 142 1.45 -6.37 -1.86
N LEU A 143 2.18 -7.40 -2.34
CA LEU A 143 3.62 -7.53 -2.16
C LEU A 143 4.42 -6.60 -3.08
N LEU A 144 3.91 -6.30 -4.28
CA LEU A 144 4.60 -5.44 -5.24
C LEU A 144 4.36 -3.95 -4.96
N ALA A 145 3.17 -3.63 -4.46
CA ALA A 145 2.86 -2.27 -4.06
C ALA A 145 3.42 -2.02 -2.65
N ILE A 146 4.33 -1.04 -2.51
CA ILE A 146 4.75 -0.56 -1.19
C ILE A 146 3.50 -0.22 -0.37
N SER A 147 3.34 -0.91 0.76
CA SER A 147 2.11 -0.99 1.55
C SER A 147 2.42 -0.95 3.04
N GLY A 148 1.40 -1.12 3.89
CA GLY A 148 1.62 -1.20 5.33
C GLY A 148 2.52 -2.36 5.77
N LEU A 149 2.58 -3.45 4.98
CA LEU A 149 3.53 -4.53 5.20
C LEU A 149 4.97 -4.01 5.09
N HIS A 150 5.28 -3.26 4.03
CA HIS A 150 6.61 -2.71 3.80
C HIS A 150 7.03 -1.74 4.90
N VAL A 151 6.12 -0.89 5.37
CA VAL A 151 6.38 -0.01 6.53
C VAL A 151 6.67 -0.84 7.78
N GLY A 152 5.84 -1.84 8.07
CA GLY A 152 6.04 -2.72 9.23
C GLY A 152 7.38 -3.44 9.18
N LEU A 153 7.75 -3.95 8.00
CA LEU A 153 9.04 -4.61 7.76
C LEU A 153 10.22 -3.64 7.87
N LEU A 154 10.09 -2.41 7.37
CA LEU A 154 11.10 -1.37 7.54
C LEU A 154 11.35 -1.08 9.03
N PHE A 155 10.28 -0.85 9.80
CA PHE A 155 10.39 -0.56 11.23
C PHE A 155 10.99 -1.75 11.99
N TYR A 156 10.53 -2.97 11.69
CA TYR A 156 11.07 -4.21 12.24
C TYR A 156 12.56 -4.38 11.91
N PHE A 157 12.93 -4.19 10.64
CA PHE A 157 14.31 -4.29 10.17
C PHE A 157 15.21 -3.31 10.91
N LEU A 158 14.83 -2.03 10.95
CA LEU A 158 15.59 -0.98 11.66
C LEU A 158 15.70 -1.30 13.15
N GLU A 159 14.62 -1.78 13.78
CA GLU A 159 14.65 -2.15 15.19
C GLU A 159 15.66 -3.28 15.45
N LYS A 160 15.61 -4.35 14.66
CA LYS A 160 16.52 -5.51 14.81
C LYS A 160 17.97 -5.15 14.49
N LEU A 161 18.19 -4.36 13.45
CA LEU A 161 19.50 -3.87 13.06
C LEU A 161 20.15 -3.04 14.18
N LEU A 162 19.43 -2.04 14.71
CA LEU A 162 19.94 -1.18 15.77
C LEU A 162 20.10 -1.94 17.09
N LEU A 163 19.25 -2.94 17.35
CA LEU A 163 19.40 -3.86 18.48
C LEU A 163 20.64 -4.75 18.35
N PHE A 164 20.97 -5.22 17.15
CA PHE A 164 22.18 -5.99 16.87
C PHE A 164 23.44 -5.20 17.22
N PHE A 165 23.45 -3.89 16.94
CA PHE A 165 24.49 -2.96 17.38
C PHE A 165 24.41 -2.55 18.86
N LYS A 166 23.53 -3.19 19.65
CA LYS A 166 23.33 -2.95 21.10
C LYS A 166 22.96 -1.49 21.43
N ILE A 167 22.29 -0.79 20.52
CA ILE A 167 21.88 0.60 20.72
C ILE A 167 20.73 0.66 21.75
N PRO A 168 20.79 1.56 22.75
CA PRO A 168 19.72 1.71 23.76
C PRO A 168 18.36 2.01 23.14
N LYS A 169 17.27 1.58 23.79
CA LYS A 169 15.89 1.66 23.25
C LYS A 169 15.48 3.07 22.82
N GLN A 170 15.76 4.10 23.64
CA GLN A 170 15.40 5.48 23.29
C GLN A 170 16.15 5.97 22.06
N THR A 171 17.47 5.77 22.01
CA THR A 171 18.30 6.13 20.85
C THR A 171 17.86 5.38 19.60
N ARG A 172 17.51 4.09 19.74
CA ARG A 172 16.95 3.30 18.64
C ARG A 172 15.67 3.91 18.09
N ASN A 173 14.73 4.32 18.94
CA ASN A 173 13.49 4.96 18.49
C ASN A 173 13.76 6.26 17.72
N TYR A 174 14.69 7.10 18.18
CA TYR A 174 15.09 8.32 17.46
C TYR A 174 15.74 8.00 16.11
N LEU A 175 16.63 7.01 16.05
CA LEU A 175 17.26 6.58 14.81
C LEU A 175 16.25 5.96 13.83
N THR A 176 15.34 5.11 14.31
CA THR A 176 14.25 4.55 13.49
C THR A 176 13.38 5.67 12.93
N LEU A 177 13.04 6.68 13.73
CA LEU A 177 12.29 7.84 13.26
C LEU A 177 13.06 8.57 12.15
N GLY A 178 14.32 8.93 12.38
CA GLY A 178 15.14 9.66 11.40
C GLY A 178 15.37 8.88 10.09
N ILE A 179 15.77 7.62 10.18
CA ILE A 179 16.05 6.76 9.01
C ILE A 179 14.76 6.49 8.22
N SER A 180 13.66 6.18 8.90
CA SER A 180 12.38 5.95 8.22
C SER A 180 11.85 7.21 7.54
N HIS A 181 12.12 8.39 8.10
CA HIS A 181 11.75 9.67 7.49
C HIS A 181 12.59 9.97 6.24
N PHE A 182 13.90 9.74 6.32
CA PHE A 182 14.80 9.82 5.16
C PHE A 182 14.33 8.89 4.03
N TYR A 183 14.01 7.64 4.37
CA TYR A 183 13.48 6.67 3.41
C TYR A 183 12.15 7.14 2.81
N CYS A 184 11.21 7.60 3.64
CA CYS A 184 9.90 8.13 3.21
C CYS A 184 10.04 9.27 2.19
N PHE A 185 11.01 10.19 2.37
CA PHE A 185 11.26 11.26 1.42
C PHE A 185 11.87 10.81 0.10
N GLY A 186 12.53 9.64 0.08
CA GLY A 186 13.21 9.12 -1.11
C GLY A 186 12.38 8.17 -1.97
N ILE A 187 11.26 7.65 -1.46
CA ILE A 187 10.43 6.70 -2.20
C ILE A 187 9.20 7.33 -2.85
N PHE A 188 8.57 6.57 -3.73
CA PHE A 188 7.22 6.84 -4.19
C PHE A 188 6.21 6.38 -3.14
N LEU A 189 5.51 7.36 -2.55
CA LEU A 189 4.55 7.12 -1.50
C LEU A 189 3.23 6.61 -2.10
N SER A 190 2.85 5.39 -1.73
CA SER A 190 1.46 4.97 -1.90
C SER A 190 0.62 5.49 -0.74
N PRO A 191 -0.69 5.74 -0.95
CA PRO A 191 -1.57 6.10 0.17
C PRO A 191 -1.54 5.06 1.30
N SER A 192 -1.40 3.79 0.95
CA SER A 192 -1.27 2.70 1.92
C SER A 192 0.01 2.76 2.76
N PHE A 193 1.12 3.18 2.16
CA PHE A 193 2.35 3.45 2.88
C PHE A 193 2.19 4.61 3.85
N VAL A 194 1.65 5.75 3.38
CA VAL A 194 1.50 6.96 4.21
C VAL A 194 0.71 6.66 5.48
N ARG A 195 -0.40 5.92 5.37
CA ARG A 195 -1.20 5.51 6.54
C ARG A 195 -0.42 4.71 7.56
N ALA A 196 0.23 3.64 7.11
CA ALA A 196 1.00 2.76 7.99
C ALA A 196 2.20 3.51 8.58
N TYR A 197 2.82 4.40 7.80
CA TYR A 197 3.92 5.24 8.25
C TYR A 197 3.48 6.20 9.36
N VAL A 198 2.34 6.88 9.19
CA VAL A 198 1.74 7.74 10.22
C VAL A 198 1.41 6.93 11.49
N MET A 199 0.84 5.73 11.36
CA MET A 199 0.61 4.85 12.52
C MET A 199 1.91 4.45 13.21
N GLY A 200 2.95 4.12 12.44
CA GLY A 200 4.29 3.80 12.96
C GLY A 200 4.93 4.97 13.71
N ILE A 201 4.80 6.19 13.19
CA ILE A 201 5.25 7.40 13.88
C ILE A 201 4.50 7.61 15.20
N PHE A 202 3.17 7.46 15.21
CA PHE A 202 2.40 7.55 16.45
C PHE A 202 2.81 6.51 17.48
N TYR A 203 3.13 5.29 17.04
CA TYR A 203 3.69 4.26 17.90
C TYR A 203 5.06 4.67 18.46
N LEU A 204 5.96 5.23 17.64
CA LEU A 204 7.24 5.74 18.13
C LEU A 204 7.07 6.90 19.11
N PHE A 205 6.14 7.82 18.87
CA PHE A 205 5.85 8.90 19.83
C PHE A 205 5.27 8.39 21.13
N HIS A 206 4.40 7.37 21.09
CA HIS A 206 3.93 6.68 22.30
C HIS A 206 5.11 6.17 23.14
N GLU A 207 6.08 5.51 22.49
CA GLU A 207 7.27 4.97 23.16
C GLU A 207 8.26 6.05 23.64
N LEU A 208 8.38 7.16 22.90
CA LEU A 208 9.29 8.26 23.23
C LEU A 208 8.76 9.19 24.32
N LEU A 209 7.46 9.51 24.29
CA LEU A 209 6.80 10.42 25.23
C LEU A 209 6.25 9.70 26.46
N GLY A 210 6.17 8.37 26.43
CA GLY A 210 5.61 7.55 27.51
C GLY A 210 4.10 7.67 27.69
N GLU A 211 3.40 8.41 26.81
CA GLU A 211 1.96 8.61 26.88
C GLU A 211 1.20 7.47 26.21
N LYS A 212 0.31 6.78 26.93
CA LYS A 212 -0.55 5.71 26.36
C LYS A 212 -1.54 6.26 25.32
N ILE A 213 -1.20 6.14 24.04
CA ILE A 213 -2.12 6.38 22.94
C ILE A 213 -2.90 5.08 22.70
N SER A 214 -4.23 5.13 22.76
CA SER A 214 -5.07 3.97 22.50
C SER A 214 -5.11 3.64 20.99
N ARG A 215 -5.34 2.37 20.64
CA ARG A 215 -5.36 1.90 19.25
C ARG A 215 -6.40 2.64 18.40
N GLU A 216 -7.52 3.02 18.99
CA GLU A 216 -8.60 3.78 18.36
C GLU A 216 -8.15 5.22 18.04
N LYS A 217 -7.37 5.85 18.92
CA LYS A 217 -6.79 7.18 18.65
C LYS A 217 -5.78 7.12 17.52
N MET A 218 -4.90 6.12 17.51
CA MET A 218 -3.95 5.93 16.41
C MET A 218 -4.70 5.77 15.08
N LEU A 219 -5.77 4.96 15.05
CA LEU A 219 -6.60 4.77 13.87
C LEU A 219 -7.25 6.08 13.41
N PHE A 220 -7.90 6.81 14.33
CA PHE A 220 -8.56 8.08 14.02
C PHE A 220 -7.58 9.13 13.48
N PHE A 221 -6.47 9.38 14.18
CA PHE A 221 -5.50 10.39 13.75
C PHE A 221 -4.80 10.01 12.44
N SER A 222 -4.53 8.71 12.21
CA SER A 222 -4.00 8.28 10.92
C SER A 222 -4.95 8.58 9.76
N ALA A 223 -6.25 8.33 9.95
CA ALA A 223 -7.27 8.60 8.92
C ALA A 223 -7.42 10.10 8.70
N TRP A 224 -7.49 10.86 9.80
CA TRP A 224 -7.64 12.30 9.77
C TRP A 224 -6.47 12.98 9.06
N ILE A 225 -5.22 12.65 9.41
CA ILE A 225 -4.03 13.22 8.76
C ILE A 225 -3.99 12.85 7.28
N LEU A 226 -4.24 11.58 6.94
CA LEU A 226 -4.23 11.17 5.54
C LEU A 226 -5.27 11.93 4.72
N LEU A 227 -6.51 12.02 5.21
CA LEU A 227 -7.59 12.69 4.48
C LEU A 227 -7.42 14.21 4.44
N MET A 228 -6.68 14.80 5.38
CA MET A 228 -6.26 16.21 5.31
C MET A 228 -5.27 16.44 4.16
N LEU A 229 -4.30 15.54 4.02
CA LEU A 229 -3.28 15.59 2.97
C LEU A 229 -3.88 15.27 1.60
N GLN A 230 -4.68 14.21 1.50
CA GLN A 230 -5.25 13.70 0.26
C GLN A 230 -6.72 13.29 0.47
N PRO A 231 -7.68 14.23 0.33
CA PRO A 231 -9.09 14.02 0.67
C PRO A 231 -9.76 12.94 -0.19
N THR A 232 -9.34 12.84 -1.46
CA THR A 232 -9.82 11.84 -2.42
C THR A 232 -9.56 10.40 -1.97
N GLU A 233 -8.64 10.17 -1.04
CA GLU A 233 -8.35 8.83 -0.54
C GLU A 233 -9.51 8.18 0.19
N VAL A 234 -10.49 8.93 0.70
CA VAL A 234 -11.64 8.33 1.40
C VAL A 234 -12.42 7.33 0.52
N LEU A 235 -12.38 7.53 -0.79
CA LEU A 235 -13.04 6.68 -1.77
C LEU A 235 -12.10 5.61 -2.34
N SER A 236 -10.81 5.66 -2.04
CA SER A 236 -9.83 4.79 -2.70
C SER A 236 -9.98 3.34 -2.22
N PRO A 237 -9.81 2.34 -3.12
CA PRO A 237 -9.84 0.94 -2.73
C PRO A 237 -8.79 0.64 -1.67
N SER A 238 -7.63 1.29 -1.77
CA SER A 238 -6.52 1.15 -0.83
C SER A 238 -6.90 1.63 0.58
N PHE A 239 -7.55 2.78 0.72
CA PHE A 239 -8.03 3.27 2.01
C PHE A 239 -9.10 2.35 2.60
N LEU A 240 -10.16 2.06 1.84
CA LEU A 240 -11.30 1.31 2.32
C LEU A 240 -10.91 -0.11 2.73
N LEU A 241 -10.14 -0.83 1.92
CA LEU A 241 -9.69 -2.18 2.25
C LEU A 241 -8.79 -2.20 3.50
N SER A 242 -7.89 -1.22 3.63
CA SER A 242 -6.94 -1.15 4.75
C SER A 242 -7.61 -0.82 6.08
N TYR A 243 -8.49 0.19 6.13
CA TYR A 243 -9.23 0.51 7.36
C TYR A 243 -10.23 -0.57 7.70
N THR A 244 -10.88 -1.18 6.70
CA THR A 244 -11.78 -2.33 6.91
C THR A 244 -11.04 -3.52 7.52
N ALA A 245 -9.83 -3.82 7.05
CA ALA A 245 -8.99 -4.86 7.66
C ALA A 245 -8.67 -4.55 9.12
N ILE A 246 -8.24 -3.32 9.44
CA ILE A 246 -7.92 -2.93 10.82
C ILE A 246 -9.17 -2.96 11.73
N LEU A 247 -10.31 -2.48 11.25
CA LEU A 247 -11.58 -2.56 11.98
C LEU A 247 -12.00 -4.01 12.21
N THR A 248 -11.80 -4.88 11.22
CA THR A 248 -12.04 -6.33 11.37
C THR A 248 -11.17 -6.90 12.48
N ILE A 249 -9.88 -6.55 12.51
CA ILE A 249 -8.94 -7.01 13.53
C ILE A 249 -9.33 -6.52 14.94
N PHE A 250 -9.81 -5.27 15.04
CA PHE A 250 -10.10 -4.66 16.35
C PHE A 250 -11.48 -5.01 16.89
N TYR A 251 -12.47 -5.26 16.04
CA TYR A 251 -13.88 -5.42 16.46
C TYR A 251 -14.50 -6.76 16.06
N VAL A 252 -14.11 -7.35 14.93
CA VAL A 252 -14.72 -8.61 14.47
C VAL A 252 -13.94 -9.81 15.00
N PHE A 253 -12.62 -9.79 14.90
CA PHE A 253 -11.78 -10.90 15.34
C PHE A 253 -11.88 -11.21 16.85
N PRO A 254 -11.95 -10.22 17.77
CA PRO A 254 -12.12 -10.52 19.19
C PRO A 254 -13.43 -11.24 19.49
N LEU A 255 -14.51 -10.99 18.73
CA LEU A 255 -15.76 -11.74 18.86
C LEU A 255 -15.55 -13.22 18.54
N LEU A 256 -14.87 -13.54 17.45
CA LEU A 256 -14.59 -14.94 17.09
C LEU A 256 -13.85 -15.65 18.22
N LYS A 257 -12.87 -14.99 18.85
CA LYS A 257 -12.17 -15.55 20.01
C LYS A 257 -13.08 -15.79 21.22
N LEU A 258 -14.13 -14.98 21.40
CA LEU A 258 -15.13 -15.15 22.47
C LEU A 258 -16.11 -16.30 22.20
N TYR A 259 -16.35 -16.66 20.95
CA TYR A 259 -17.22 -17.79 20.57
C TYR A 259 -16.43 -19.10 20.45
N PHE A 260 -15.17 -19.02 20.05
CA PHE A 260 -14.27 -20.16 19.90
C PHE A 260 -13.18 -20.10 20.99
N GLU A 261 -13.57 -20.33 22.24
CA GLU A 261 -12.73 -20.18 23.44
C GLU A 261 -11.47 -21.09 23.49
N LYS A 262 -11.31 -22.01 22.53
CA LYS A 262 -10.21 -23.00 22.48
C LYS A 262 -9.52 -23.10 21.12
N ILE A 263 -9.41 -22.01 20.36
CA ILE A 263 -8.61 -22.04 19.12
C ILE A 263 -7.11 -22.11 19.49
N PRO A 264 -6.37 -23.14 19.06
CA PRO A 264 -4.92 -23.19 19.22
C PRO A 264 -4.24 -21.99 18.54
N PRO A 265 -3.08 -21.50 19.04
CA PRO A 265 -2.43 -20.29 18.51
C PRO A 265 -2.18 -20.30 16.99
N TYR A 266 -1.88 -21.46 16.41
CA TYR A 266 -1.67 -21.60 14.96
C TYR A 266 -2.97 -21.50 14.15
N LEU A 267 -4.09 -22.03 14.65
CA LEU A 267 -5.40 -21.85 14.03
C LEU A 267 -5.91 -20.41 14.20
N SER A 268 -5.52 -19.72 15.28
CA SER A 268 -5.87 -18.32 15.50
C SER A 268 -5.39 -17.41 14.36
N TYR A 269 -4.25 -17.73 13.74
CA TYR A 269 -3.75 -17.01 12.56
C TYR A 269 -4.63 -17.26 11.33
N ILE A 270 -5.08 -18.49 11.12
CA ILE A 270 -6.00 -18.86 10.01
C ILE A 270 -7.33 -18.13 10.16
N PHE A 271 -7.92 -18.10 11.36
CA PHE A 271 -9.15 -17.35 11.60
C PHE A 271 -8.96 -15.84 11.42
N TYR A 272 -7.79 -15.32 11.78
CA TYR A 272 -7.46 -13.91 11.59
C TYR A 272 -7.43 -13.52 10.11
N THR A 273 -6.70 -14.27 9.30
CA THR A 273 -6.59 -14.03 7.85
C THR A 273 -7.92 -14.25 7.14
N LEU A 274 -8.67 -15.29 7.52
CA LEU A 274 -9.99 -15.57 6.96
C LEU A 274 -10.99 -14.46 7.27
N SER A 275 -10.97 -13.91 8.49
CA SER A 275 -11.86 -12.81 8.88
C SER A 275 -11.65 -11.58 8.01
N ILE A 276 -10.39 -11.19 7.79
CA ILE A 276 -10.05 -10.04 6.96
C ILE A 276 -10.51 -10.28 5.51
N GLN A 277 -10.30 -11.49 4.98
CA GLN A 277 -10.71 -11.83 3.63
C GLN A 277 -12.24 -11.82 3.47
N CYS A 278 -12.98 -12.47 4.36
CA CYS A 278 -14.44 -12.51 4.32
C CYS A 278 -15.06 -11.11 4.40
N ILE A 279 -14.56 -10.26 5.31
CA ILE A 279 -15.07 -8.89 5.45
C ILE A 279 -14.62 -8.00 4.27
N GLY A 280 -13.51 -8.34 3.61
CA GLY A 280 -13.01 -7.63 2.43
C GLY A 280 -13.75 -7.97 1.11
N ILE A 281 -14.44 -9.12 1.03
CA ILE A 281 -15.10 -9.60 -0.21
C ILE A 281 -15.97 -8.54 -0.90
N PRO A 282 -16.88 -7.83 -0.21
CA PRO A 282 -17.74 -6.86 -0.88
C PRO A 282 -16.95 -5.75 -1.57
N LEU A 283 -15.89 -5.24 -0.93
CA LEU A 283 -15.02 -4.21 -1.52
C LEU A 283 -14.19 -4.75 -2.67
N THR A 284 -13.59 -5.94 -2.53
CA THR A 284 -12.76 -6.51 -3.61
C THR A 284 -13.61 -6.82 -4.84
N ALA A 285 -14.83 -7.33 -4.65
CA ALA A 285 -15.77 -7.58 -5.72
C ALA A 285 -16.25 -6.29 -6.41
N TYR A 286 -16.49 -5.21 -5.64
CA TYR A 286 -16.86 -3.91 -6.18
C TYR A 286 -15.73 -3.26 -7.00
N PHE A 287 -14.54 -3.16 -6.43
CA PHE A 287 -13.44 -2.42 -7.05
C PHE A 287 -12.73 -3.19 -8.15
N PHE A 288 -12.51 -4.49 -7.96
CA PHE A 288 -11.71 -5.30 -8.87
C PHE A 288 -12.54 -6.23 -9.74
N GLY A 289 -13.84 -6.39 -9.46
CA GLY A 289 -14.66 -7.37 -10.17
C GLY A 289 -14.12 -8.79 -10.02
N SER A 290 -13.43 -9.08 -8.92
CA SER A 290 -12.78 -10.37 -8.72
C SER A 290 -12.91 -10.86 -7.29
N LEU A 291 -12.97 -12.19 -7.16
CA LEU A 291 -13.04 -12.93 -5.92
C LEU A 291 -11.83 -13.85 -5.84
N ALA A 292 -10.97 -13.56 -4.88
CA ALA A 292 -9.77 -14.34 -4.66
C ALA A 292 -10.14 -15.55 -3.77
N CYS A 293 -10.62 -16.63 -4.39
CA CYS A 293 -11.23 -17.78 -3.70
C CYS A 293 -10.19 -18.71 -3.07
N LEU A 294 -9.17 -19.11 -3.85
CA LEU A 294 -8.11 -20.00 -3.39
C LEU A 294 -6.80 -19.25 -3.07
N SER A 295 -6.72 -17.97 -3.42
CA SER A 295 -5.59 -17.09 -3.07
C SER A 295 -5.32 -17.03 -1.56
N PHE A 296 -6.31 -17.36 -0.72
CA PHE A 296 -6.11 -17.51 0.73
C PHE A 296 -5.01 -18.52 1.06
N PHE A 297 -5.07 -19.71 0.46
CA PHE A 297 -4.09 -20.77 0.70
C PHE A 297 -2.71 -20.37 0.17
N VAL A 298 -2.70 -19.67 -0.96
CA VAL A 298 -1.47 -19.10 -1.51
C VAL A 298 -0.89 -18.05 -0.56
N ASN A 299 -1.71 -17.14 -0.04
CA ASN A 299 -1.29 -16.14 0.94
C ASN A 299 -0.83 -16.78 2.26
N LEU A 300 -1.34 -17.96 2.64
CA LEU A 300 -0.87 -18.65 3.84
C LEU A 300 0.56 -19.20 3.66
N LEU A 301 0.88 -19.73 2.48
CA LEU A 301 2.15 -20.43 2.22
C LEU A 301 3.22 -19.53 1.60
N ILE A 302 2.84 -18.69 0.64
CA ILE A 302 3.77 -17.92 -0.20
C ILE A 302 4.02 -16.53 0.34
N LEU A 303 3.05 -15.91 1.02
CA LEU A 303 3.22 -14.59 1.61
C LEU A 303 4.41 -14.52 2.60
N PRO A 304 4.65 -15.52 3.48
CA PRO A 304 5.83 -15.51 4.36
C PRO A 304 7.14 -15.53 3.56
N ILE A 305 7.19 -16.25 2.44
CA ILE A 305 8.37 -16.33 1.57
C ILE A 305 8.62 -14.96 0.92
N GLY A 306 7.59 -14.36 0.32
CA GLY A 306 7.67 -13.01 -0.27
C GLY A 306 8.01 -11.94 0.78
N THR A 307 7.47 -12.04 1.99
CA THR A 307 7.79 -11.15 3.12
C THR A 307 9.27 -11.27 3.51
N SER A 308 9.81 -12.48 3.53
CA SER A 308 11.23 -12.73 3.80
C SER A 308 12.12 -12.18 2.70
N LEU A 309 11.69 -12.26 1.44
CA LEU A 309 12.39 -11.69 0.29
C LEU A 309 12.45 -10.15 0.36
N ILE A 310 11.35 -9.50 0.75
CA ILE A 310 11.32 -8.05 1.00
C ILE A 310 12.25 -7.66 2.15
N LEU A 311 12.23 -8.42 3.25
CA LEU A 311 13.11 -8.17 4.38
C LEU A 311 14.60 -8.31 3.98
N PHE A 312 14.94 -9.32 3.18
CA PHE A 312 16.29 -9.50 2.66
C PHE A 312 16.67 -8.40 1.68
N SER A 313 15.72 -7.88 0.90
CA SER A 313 15.92 -6.72 0.03
C SER A 313 16.24 -5.45 0.83
N PHE A 314 15.56 -5.20 1.96
CA PHE A 314 15.94 -4.12 2.87
C PHE A 314 17.35 -4.28 3.44
N PHE A 315 17.76 -5.52 3.76
CA PHE A 315 19.11 -5.81 4.22
C PHE A 315 20.17 -5.55 3.14
N THR A 316 19.97 -6.07 1.93
CA THR A 316 20.84 -5.81 0.77
C THR A 316 20.91 -4.31 0.47
N PHE A 317 19.77 -3.62 0.53
CA PHE A 317 19.70 -2.17 0.35
C PHE A 317 20.50 -1.41 1.42
N PHE A 318 20.37 -1.81 2.68
CA PHE A 318 21.17 -1.25 3.78
C PHE A 318 22.67 -1.45 3.56
N LEU A 319 23.10 -2.63 3.09
CA LEU A 319 24.52 -2.86 2.76
C LEU A 319 24.99 -1.98 1.61
N GLU A 320 24.14 -1.68 0.63
CA GLU A 320 24.52 -0.80 -0.49
C GLU A 320 24.75 0.65 -0.06
N ILE A 321 24.16 1.12 1.04
CA ILE A 321 24.51 2.42 1.65
C ILE A 321 26.01 2.51 1.95
N PHE A 322 26.64 1.37 2.27
CA PHE A 322 28.08 1.23 2.51
C PHE A 322 28.85 0.64 1.31
N HIS A 323 28.21 0.55 0.14
CA HIS A 323 28.75 -0.07 -1.07
C HIS A 323 29.10 -1.56 -0.93
N LEU A 324 28.45 -2.27 -0.01
CA LEU A 324 28.61 -3.69 0.24
C LEU A 324 27.45 -4.53 -0.31
N GLY A 325 26.52 -3.93 -1.05
CA GLY A 325 25.34 -4.61 -1.59
C GLY A 325 25.69 -5.78 -2.52
N PHE A 326 26.82 -5.66 -3.23
CA PHE A 326 27.34 -6.69 -4.15
C PHE A 326 27.53 -8.07 -3.49
N LEU A 327 27.73 -8.13 -2.18
CA LEU A 327 27.91 -9.39 -1.44
C LEU A 327 26.61 -10.20 -1.31
N THR A 328 25.46 -9.52 -1.31
CA THR A 328 24.17 -10.16 -1.01
C THR A 328 23.21 -10.15 -2.19
N VAL A 329 23.36 -9.21 -3.13
CA VAL A 329 22.47 -9.11 -4.29
C VAL A 329 22.42 -10.37 -5.17
N PRO A 330 23.51 -11.16 -5.40
CA PRO A 330 23.40 -12.39 -6.18
C PRO A 330 22.56 -13.46 -5.45
N ILE A 331 22.66 -13.49 -4.12
CA ILE A 331 21.88 -14.41 -3.28
C ILE A 331 20.41 -14.00 -3.32
N LEU A 332 20.14 -12.70 -3.25
CA LEU A 332 18.79 -12.16 -3.36
C LEU A 332 18.16 -12.45 -4.72
N GLU A 333 18.90 -12.27 -5.81
CA GLU A 333 18.47 -12.60 -7.17
C GLU A 333 18.17 -14.10 -7.31
N PHE A 334 19.02 -14.97 -6.77
CA PHE A 334 18.77 -16.41 -6.75
C PHE A 334 17.46 -16.78 -6.05
N PHE A 335 17.20 -16.23 -4.86
CA PHE A 335 15.92 -16.46 -4.16
C PHE A 335 14.73 -15.81 -4.86
N TYR A 336 14.93 -14.69 -5.55
CA TYR A 336 13.91 -14.08 -6.38
C TYR A 336 13.49 -15.02 -7.51
N HIS A 337 14.42 -15.63 -8.24
CA HIS A 337 14.10 -16.56 -9.31
C HIS A 337 13.35 -17.79 -8.81
N ILE A 338 13.78 -18.39 -7.70
CA ILE A 338 13.04 -19.50 -7.07
C ILE A 338 11.61 -19.06 -6.71
N PHE A 339 11.48 -17.89 -6.09
CA PHE A 339 10.18 -17.35 -5.70
C PHE A 339 9.29 -17.12 -6.94
N TYR A 340 9.85 -16.57 -8.01
CA TYR A 340 9.14 -16.29 -9.24
C TYR A 340 8.71 -17.56 -9.99
N GLU A 341 9.57 -18.58 -10.07
CA GLU A 341 9.21 -19.90 -10.63
C GLU A 341 8.06 -20.56 -9.85
N ILE A 342 8.09 -20.48 -8.51
CA ILE A 342 6.98 -20.97 -7.67
C ILE A 342 5.70 -20.20 -7.99
N LEU A 343 5.77 -18.88 -8.19
CA LEU A 343 4.61 -18.08 -8.56
C LEU A 343 4.06 -18.44 -9.93
N GLU A 344 4.90 -18.68 -10.93
CA GLU A 344 4.46 -19.11 -12.26
C GLU A 344 3.75 -20.47 -12.19
N TRP A 345 4.33 -21.44 -11.47
CA TRP A 345 3.70 -22.75 -11.25
C TRP A 345 2.35 -22.63 -10.55
N ILE A 346 2.24 -21.79 -9.52
CA ILE A 346 0.96 -21.51 -8.86
C ILE A 346 -0.01 -20.82 -9.83
N GLY A 347 0.49 -19.92 -10.67
CA GLY A 347 -0.28 -19.19 -11.68
C GLY A 347 -0.99 -20.08 -12.69
N GLU A 348 -0.56 -21.34 -12.86
CA GLU A 348 -1.24 -22.32 -13.70
C GLU A 348 -2.46 -22.96 -13.02
N LEU A 349 -2.59 -22.84 -11.69
CA LEU A 349 -3.72 -23.42 -10.97
C LEU A 349 -5.03 -22.72 -11.36
N PRO A 350 -6.08 -23.48 -11.72
CA PRO A 350 -7.36 -22.89 -12.08
C PRO A 350 -8.08 -22.36 -10.84
N TYR A 351 -8.92 -21.34 -11.03
CA TYR A 351 -9.82 -20.78 -10.00
C TYR A 351 -9.12 -20.13 -8.79
N LEU A 352 -7.85 -19.72 -8.90
CA LEU A 352 -7.21 -18.91 -7.86
C LEU A 352 -7.95 -17.60 -7.60
N THR A 353 -8.31 -16.93 -8.70
CA THR A 353 -9.14 -15.74 -8.72
C THR A 353 -10.26 -15.94 -9.73
N ILE A 354 -11.50 -15.75 -9.29
CA ILE A 354 -12.69 -15.78 -10.14
C ILE A 354 -13.04 -14.34 -10.50
N TYR A 355 -13.11 -14.04 -11.79
CA TYR A 355 -13.58 -12.74 -12.28
C TYR A 355 -15.10 -12.77 -12.41
N LEU A 356 -15.76 -11.73 -11.91
CA LEU A 356 -17.20 -11.54 -12.00
C LEU A 356 -17.53 -10.90 -13.35
N GLU A 357 -18.54 -11.43 -14.04
CA GLU A 357 -19.01 -10.85 -15.32
C GLU A 357 -19.56 -9.44 -15.13
N ASN A 358 -20.26 -9.20 -14.01
CA ASN A 358 -20.82 -7.91 -13.65
C ASN A 358 -20.20 -7.39 -12.36
N LYS A 359 -19.81 -6.11 -12.35
CA LYS A 359 -19.39 -5.44 -11.11
C LYS A 359 -20.56 -5.32 -10.16
N ILE A 360 -20.28 -5.54 -8.88
CA ILE A 360 -21.26 -5.33 -7.81
C ILE A 360 -21.60 -3.83 -7.72
N SER A 361 -22.86 -3.48 -7.48
CA SER A 361 -23.26 -2.07 -7.27
C SER A 361 -22.80 -1.56 -5.90
N GLY A 362 -22.56 -0.26 -5.78
CA GLY A 362 -22.17 0.36 -4.51
C GLY A 362 -23.25 0.20 -3.43
N GLU A 363 -24.53 0.11 -3.81
CA GLU A 363 -25.64 -0.11 -2.88
C GLU A 363 -25.57 -1.48 -2.23
N LEU A 364 -25.23 -2.52 -3.02
CA LEU A 364 -25.09 -3.87 -2.49
C LEU A 364 -23.90 -3.97 -1.52
N VAL A 365 -22.81 -3.25 -1.81
CA VAL A 365 -21.68 -3.11 -0.88
C VAL A 365 -22.13 -2.48 0.43
N PHE A 366 -22.84 -1.35 0.36
CA PHE A 366 -23.36 -0.67 1.54
C PHE A 366 -24.28 -1.57 2.37
N LEU A 367 -25.23 -2.26 1.71
CA LEU A 367 -26.13 -3.20 2.37
C LEU A 367 -25.37 -4.34 3.05
N SER A 368 -24.36 -4.91 2.39
CA SER A 368 -23.55 -5.98 2.96
C SER A 368 -22.82 -5.55 4.24
N TYR A 369 -22.23 -4.35 4.26
CA TYR A 369 -21.58 -3.83 5.46
C TYR A 369 -22.57 -3.46 6.57
N PHE A 370 -23.75 -2.95 6.21
CA PHE A 370 -24.81 -2.70 7.18
C PHE A 370 -25.23 -4.00 7.90
N VAL A 371 -25.44 -5.08 7.14
CA VAL A 371 -25.75 -6.41 7.68
C VAL A 371 -24.61 -6.93 8.56
N ILE A 372 -23.36 -6.83 8.11
CA ILE A 372 -22.18 -7.24 8.89
C ILE A 372 -22.13 -6.50 10.24
N VAL A 373 -22.27 -5.18 10.23
CA VAL A 373 -22.23 -4.35 11.45
C VAL A 373 -23.39 -4.72 12.38
N PHE A 374 -24.58 -4.95 11.84
CA PHE A 374 -25.75 -5.37 12.61
C PHE A 374 -25.54 -6.73 13.29
N ILE A 375 -25.00 -7.72 12.57
CA ILE A 375 -24.66 -9.04 13.12
C ILE A 375 -23.60 -8.89 14.23
N VAL A 376 -22.51 -8.18 13.96
CA VAL A 376 -21.43 -7.93 14.94
C VAL A 376 -21.99 -7.30 16.21
N ARG A 377 -22.90 -6.33 16.09
CA ARG A 377 -23.55 -5.67 17.22
C ARG A 377 -24.41 -6.64 18.04
N ILE A 378 -25.22 -7.48 17.40
CA ILE A 378 -26.03 -8.50 18.09
C ILE A 378 -25.13 -9.46 18.86
N LEU A 379 -24.06 -9.95 18.23
CA LEU A 379 -23.13 -10.89 18.86
C LEU A 379 -22.42 -10.30 20.08
N TYR A 380 -22.10 -9.00 20.07
CA TYR A 380 -21.57 -8.29 21.23
C TYR A 380 -22.59 -8.17 22.37
N LEU A 381 -23.86 -7.90 22.05
CA LEU A 381 -24.92 -7.77 23.05
C LEU A 381 -25.26 -9.09 23.74
N GLN A 382 -25.10 -10.23 23.06
CA GLN A 382 -25.35 -11.55 23.64
C GLN A 382 -24.24 -12.02 24.62
N LYS A 383 -23.07 -11.39 24.60
CA LYS A 383 -21.89 -11.76 25.41
C LYS A 383 -21.56 -10.76 26.52
N LYS A 384 -22.30 -9.64 26.60
CA LYS A 384 -22.32 -8.73 27.75
C LYS A 384 -23.39 -9.18 28.72
#